data_AF-A0A7S2PLG4-F1
#
_entry.id   AF-A0A7S2PLG4-F1
#
_cell.length_a   1.000
_cell.length_b   1.000
_cell.length_c   1.000
_cell.angle_alpha   90.00
_cell.angle_beta   90.00
_cell.angle_gamma   90.00
#
_symmetry.space_group_name_H-M   'P 1'
#
loop_
_entity.id
_entity.type
_entity.pdbx_description
1 polymer ?
#
loop_
_entity_poly.entity_id
_entity_poly.type
_entity_poly.pdbx_seq_one_letter_code
_entity_poly.pdbx_strand_id
1 'polypeptide(L)'
;MQPVNIDLGKLALCLIIDTLGTSSELIPFVGELTDVAWAPIAGIALRSLFGSNVVFALEFVEEFLPYTDILPLATICWVVETFYADGDIARALQIGLYGPQAQQQPQEAVTNDNSRSNDGVIDVEVSKGPSTSKRMISGRDNDDDFMRRL
;
A
#
# COMPACT_ATOMS: atom_id res chain seq x y z
N MET A 1 -12.91 -11.60 0.26
CA MET A 1 -11.58 -11.79 0.87
C MET A 1 -10.57 -11.78 -0.26
N GLN A 2 -9.65 -10.82 -0.25
CA GLN A 2 -8.45 -10.88 -1.09
C GLN A 2 -7.67 -12.16 -0.73
N PRO A 3 -7.00 -12.83 -1.68
CA PRO A 3 -6.13 -13.95 -1.34
C PRO A 3 -5.02 -13.46 -0.41
N VAL A 4 -4.92 -14.06 0.77
CA VAL A 4 -3.83 -13.75 1.72
C VAL A 4 -2.52 -14.28 1.14
N ASN A 5 -1.59 -13.38 0.86
CA ASN A 5 -0.23 -13.73 0.47
C ASN A 5 0.68 -13.57 1.69
N ILE A 6 1.17 -14.69 2.21
CA ILE A 6 2.02 -14.70 3.40
C ILE A 6 3.46 -14.52 2.96
N ASP A 7 3.98 -13.30 3.09
CA ASP A 7 5.39 -13.01 2.89
C ASP A 7 6.19 -13.32 4.16
N LEU A 8 6.71 -14.55 4.23
CA LEU A 8 7.55 -15.01 5.35
C LEU A 8 8.90 -14.28 5.42
N GLY A 9 9.43 -13.79 4.30
CA GLY A 9 10.67 -13.02 4.29
C GLY A 9 10.49 -11.67 4.94
N LYS A 10 9.37 -11.00 4.61
CA LYS A 10 8.96 -9.76 5.26
C LYS A 10 8.69 -9.96 6.76
N LEU A 11 8.03 -11.06 7.15
CA LEU A 11 7.83 -11.41 8.56
C LEU A 11 9.16 -11.59 9.30
N ALA A 12 10.10 -12.35 8.72
CA ALA A 12 11.40 -12.58 9.33
C ALA A 12 12.17 -11.27 9.55
N LEU A 13 12.11 -10.34 8.58
CA LEU A 13 12.72 -9.02 8.73
C LEU A 13 12.05 -8.20 9.85
N CYS A 14 10.71 -8.24 9.95
CA CYS A 14 9.98 -7.57 11.04
C CYS A 14 10.40 -8.12 12.40
N LEU A 15 10.49 -9.43 12.55
CA LEU A 15 10.95 -10.06 13.79
C LEU A 15 12.39 -9.68 14.15
N ILE A 16 13.29 -9.59 13.15
CA ILE A 16 14.66 -9.14 13.38
C ILE A 16 14.69 -7.69 13.85
N ILE A 17 13.91 -6.80 13.23
CA ILE A 17 13.84 -5.39 13.62
C ILE A 17 13.33 -5.27 15.06
N ASP A 18 12.17 -5.86 15.35
CA ASP A 18 11.57 -5.81 16.69
C ASP A 18 12.51 -6.39 17.75
N THR A 19 13.14 -7.55 17.50
CA THR A 19 14.07 -8.16 18.48
C THR A 19 15.37 -7.38 18.67
N LEU A 20 15.86 -6.68 17.64
CA LEU A 20 17.03 -5.82 17.76
C LEU A 20 16.70 -4.54 18.52
N GLY A 21 15.55 -3.91 18.26
CA GLY A 21 15.05 -2.75 18.99
C GLY A 21 14.97 -3.03 20.49
N THR A 22 14.23 -4.07 20.89
CA THR A 22 14.07 -4.41 22.32
C THR A 22 15.37 -4.89 22.99
N SER A 23 16.37 -5.33 22.23
CA SER A 23 17.66 -5.79 22.79
C SER A 23 18.58 -4.65 23.21
N SER A 24 18.40 -3.45 22.66
CA SER A 24 19.21 -2.26 22.96
C SER A 24 18.94 -1.72 24.38
N GLU A 25 17.71 -1.87 24.87
CA GLU A 25 17.26 -1.47 26.22
C GLU A 25 17.87 -2.29 27.38
N LEU A 26 18.60 -3.39 27.11
CA LEU A 26 19.10 -4.28 28.17
C LEU A 26 20.20 -3.66 29.05
N ILE A 27 20.85 -2.59 28.57
CA ILE A 27 21.90 -1.87 29.30
C ILE A 27 21.46 -0.41 29.48
N PRO A 28 21.01 0.00 30.68
CA PRO A 28 20.61 1.38 30.94
C PRO A 28 21.76 2.34 30.63
N PHE A 29 21.45 3.54 30.13
CA PHE A 29 22.38 4.56 29.58
C PHE A 29 23.07 4.24 28.24
N VAL A 30 23.38 2.98 27.90
CA VAL A 30 24.01 2.64 26.61
C VAL A 30 22.96 2.39 25.53
N GLY A 31 21.82 1.79 25.90
CA GLY A 31 20.66 1.60 25.02
C GLY A 31 20.15 2.92 24.46
N GLU A 32 19.87 3.90 25.31
CA GLU A 32 19.35 5.22 24.92
C GLU A 32 20.26 5.96 23.89
N LEU A 33 21.58 5.71 23.92
CA LEU A 33 22.53 6.26 22.94
C LEU A 33 22.52 5.49 21.62
N THR A 34 22.33 4.18 21.65
CA THR A 34 22.17 3.36 20.44
C THR A 34 20.87 3.68 19.73
N ASP A 35 19.81 4.04 20.46
CA ASP A 35 18.49 4.36 19.91
C ASP A 35 18.50 5.61 19.04
N VAL A 36 19.33 6.61 19.36
CA VAL A 36 19.51 7.80 18.51
C VAL A 36 20.00 7.45 17.10
N ALA A 37 20.84 6.41 16.98
CA ALA A 37 21.32 5.94 15.69
C ALA A 37 20.39 4.87 15.10
N TRP A 38 19.81 4.01 15.93
CA TRP A 38 18.99 2.88 15.52
C TRP A 38 17.58 3.30 15.07
N ALA A 39 16.91 4.18 15.82
CA ALA A 39 15.57 4.70 15.49
C ALA A 39 15.43 5.19 14.03
N PRO A 40 16.35 6.03 13.48
CA PRO A 40 16.24 6.42 12.08
C PRO A 40 16.53 5.27 11.10
N ILE A 41 17.41 4.32 11.47
CA ILE A 41 17.72 3.16 10.63
C ILE A 41 16.51 2.22 10.57
N ALA A 42 15.94 1.86 11.71
CA ALA A 42 14.74 1.05 11.85
C ALA A 42 13.55 1.68 11.11
N GLY A 43 13.31 2.98 11.35
CA GLY A 43 12.27 3.72 10.65
C GLY A 43 12.44 3.69 9.13
N ILE A 44 13.65 3.94 8.60
CA ILE A 44 13.91 3.88 7.14
C ILE A 44 13.72 2.45 6.61
N ALA A 45 14.11 1.43 7.38
CA ALA A 45 13.93 0.04 7.00
C ALA A 45 12.43 -0.29 6.87
N LEU A 46 11.61 0.05 7.87
CA LEU A 46 10.17 -0.17 7.80
C LEU A 46 9.47 0.67 6.73
N ARG A 47 9.90 1.92 6.53
CA ARG A 47 9.42 2.74 5.41
C ARG A 47 9.67 2.07 4.08
N SER A 48 10.83 1.45 3.90
CA SER A 48 11.19 0.75 2.67
C SER A 48 10.38 -0.55 2.52
N LEU A 49 10.09 -1.21 3.64
CA LEU A 49 9.36 -2.48 3.68
C LEU A 49 7.84 -2.32 3.43
N PHE A 50 7.24 -1.24 3.94
CA PHE A 50 5.80 -0.98 3.88
C PHE A 50 5.42 0.19 2.97
N GLY A 51 6.38 1.00 2.54
CA GLY A 51 6.14 2.21 1.74
C GLY A 51 5.50 3.36 2.52
N SER A 52 5.32 3.24 3.84
CA SER A 52 4.55 4.19 4.63
C SER A 52 5.43 5.15 5.44
N ASN A 53 5.15 6.45 5.31
CA ASN A 53 5.75 7.49 6.16
C ASN A 53 5.16 7.48 7.57
N VAL A 54 3.96 6.95 7.75
CA VAL A 54 3.34 6.81 9.08
C VAL A 54 4.06 5.73 9.86
N VAL A 55 4.33 4.58 9.23
CA VAL A 55 5.11 3.50 9.85
C VAL A 55 6.52 3.98 10.19
N PHE A 56 7.17 4.73 9.31
CA PHE A 56 8.46 5.39 9.62
C PHE A 56 8.40 6.20 10.93
N ALA A 57 7.40 7.07 11.04
CA ALA A 57 7.28 7.99 12.17
C ALA A 57 6.93 7.26 13.46
N LEU A 58 6.08 6.23 13.39
CA LEU A 58 5.72 5.42 14.55
C LEU A 58 6.93 4.64 15.06
N GLU A 59 7.68 3.97 14.19
CA GLU A 59 8.91 3.24 14.56
C GLU A 59 9.95 4.16 15.17
N PHE A 60 10.16 5.32 14.53
CA PHE A 60 11.11 6.31 15.05
C PHE A 60 10.71 6.80 16.44
N VAL A 61 9.41 7.04 16.68
CA VAL A 61 8.92 7.51 17.98
C VAL A 61 8.96 6.41 19.02
N GLU A 62 8.66 5.17 18.63
CA GLU A 62 8.78 4.01 19.49
C GLU A 62 10.21 3.91 20.01
N GLU A 63 11.18 3.73 19.11
CA GLU A 63 12.60 3.54 19.42
C GLU A 63 13.23 4.77 20.12
N PHE A 64 12.72 5.98 19.88
CA PHE A 64 13.28 7.19 20.48
C PHE A 64 12.79 7.43 21.92
N LEU A 65 11.65 6.86 22.29
CA LEU A 65 11.07 7.06 23.61
C LEU A 65 11.37 5.83 24.47
N PRO A 66 12.10 5.99 25.59
CA PRO A 66 12.29 4.88 26.51
C PRO A 66 10.92 4.38 26.97
N TYR A 67 10.81 3.06 27.20
CA TYR A 67 9.60 2.32 27.57
C TYR A 67 8.62 1.98 26.44
N THR A 68 8.72 2.58 25.24
CA THR A 68 7.83 2.20 24.13
C THR A 68 8.37 1.05 23.26
N ASP A 69 9.66 0.75 23.35
CA ASP A 69 10.43 -0.25 22.55
C ASP A 69 10.04 -1.72 22.81
N ILE A 70 9.07 -1.94 23.71
CA ILE A 70 8.50 -3.25 24.02
C ILE A 70 7.45 -3.65 22.97
N LEU A 71 6.96 -2.70 22.17
CA LEU A 71 5.90 -2.93 21.21
C LEU A 71 6.48 -3.53 19.92
N PRO A 72 6.08 -4.73 19.48
CA PRO A 72 6.61 -5.29 18.23
C PRO A 72 5.92 -4.63 17.00
N LEU A 73 6.17 -3.35 16.75
CA LEU A 73 5.47 -2.53 15.75
C LEU A 73 5.69 -3.04 14.34
N ALA A 74 6.89 -3.51 13.99
CA ALA A 74 7.16 -4.08 12.68
C ALA A 74 6.28 -5.31 12.44
N THR A 75 6.21 -6.22 13.42
CA THR A 75 5.36 -7.42 13.36
C THR A 75 3.88 -7.06 13.32
N ILE A 76 3.43 -6.06 14.07
CA ILE A 76 2.04 -5.56 14.01
C ILE A 76 1.71 -5.05 12.61
N CYS A 77 2.58 -4.25 12.01
CA CYS A 77 2.39 -3.74 10.65
C CYS A 77 2.27 -4.89 9.63
N TRP A 78 3.10 -5.94 9.77
CA TRP A 78 3.01 -7.13 8.92
C TRP A 78 1.68 -7.87 9.10
N VAL A 79 1.20 -8.05 10.33
CA VAL A 79 -0.10 -8.69 10.60
C VAL A 79 -1.24 -7.88 9.98
N VAL A 80 -1.23 -6.55 10.15
CA VAL A 80 -2.25 -5.67 9.59
C VAL A 80 -2.25 -5.74 8.06
N GLU A 81 -1.08 -5.68 7.43
CA GLU A 81 -0.98 -5.78 5.97
C GLU A 81 -1.38 -7.15 5.44
N THR A 82 -1.06 -8.23 6.16
CA THR A 82 -1.33 -9.61 5.70
C THR A 82 -2.79 -10.01 5.88
N PHE A 83 -3.41 -9.67 7.02
CA PHE A 83 -4.74 -10.15 7.38
C PHE A 83 -5.84 -9.09 7.33
N TYR A 84 -5.48 -7.80 7.41
CA TYR A 84 -6.42 -6.67 7.52
C TYR A 84 -6.12 -5.55 6.51
N ALA A 85 -5.64 -5.92 5.31
CA ALA A 85 -5.16 -5.00 4.27
C ALA A 85 -6.19 -3.93 3.83
N ASP A 86 -7.48 -4.20 4.01
CA ASP A 86 -8.63 -3.37 3.65
C ASP A 86 -9.32 -2.71 4.87
N GLY A 87 -8.75 -2.84 6.07
CA GLY A 87 -9.30 -2.28 7.30
C GLY A 87 -8.90 -0.83 7.59
N ASP A 88 -9.61 -0.18 8.51
CA ASP A 88 -9.33 1.20 8.95
C ASP A 88 -7.92 1.34 9.56
N ILE A 89 -7.40 0.28 10.18
CA ILE A 89 -6.04 0.25 10.73
C ILE A 89 -5.00 0.29 9.60
N ALA A 90 -5.19 -0.50 8.54
CA ALA A 90 -4.29 -0.46 7.37
C ALA A 90 -4.33 0.91 6.70
N ARG A 91 -5.50 1.56 6.66
CA ARG A 91 -5.65 2.93 6.18
C ARG A 91 -4.92 3.94 7.06
N ALA A 92 -5.06 3.83 8.38
CA ALA A 92 -4.39 4.71 9.33
C ALA A 92 -2.87 4.59 9.22
N LEU A 93 -2.37 3.36 9.09
CA LEU A 93 -0.95 3.06 8.90
C LEU A 93 -0.45 3.33 7.48
N GLN A 94 -1.34 3.60 6.52
CA GLN A 94 -1.03 3.75 5.09
C GLN A 94 -0.26 2.55 4.50
N ILE A 95 -0.70 1.34 4.86
CA ILE A 95 -0.13 0.06 4.39
C ILE A 95 -1.20 -0.78 3.68
N GLY A 96 -0.80 -1.92 3.10
CA GLY A 96 -1.73 -2.78 2.35
C GLY A 96 -2.34 -2.04 1.16
N LEU A 97 -3.67 -2.08 1.03
CA LEU A 97 -4.38 -1.45 -0.10
C LEU A 97 -4.28 0.08 -0.12
N TYR A 98 -3.87 0.69 1.00
CA TYR A 98 -3.73 2.14 1.13
C TYR A 98 -2.28 2.61 0.98
N GLY A 99 -1.34 1.67 0.87
CA GLY A 99 0.08 1.98 0.70
C GLY A 99 0.43 2.41 -0.73
N PRO A 100 1.54 3.14 -0.93
CA PRO A 100 1.98 3.58 -2.26
C PRO A 100 2.26 2.43 -3.24
N GLN A 101 2.61 1.25 -2.71
CA GLN A 101 2.90 0.04 -3.46
C GLN A 101 1.64 -0.56 -4.12
N ALA A 102 0.47 -0.47 -3.47
CA ALA A 102 -0.80 -1.03 -4.00
C ALA A 102 -1.34 -0.26 -5.21
N GLN A 103 -1.00 1.02 -5.33
CA GLN A 103 -1.45 1.88 -6.44
C GLN A 103 -0.65 1.65 -7.73
N GLN A 104 0.45 0.89 -7.66
CA GLN A 104 1.37 0.69 -8.77
C GLN A 104 1.17 -0.63 -9.52
N GLN A 105 0.33 -1.56 -9.04
CA GLN A 105 -0.03 -2.75 -9.81
C GLN A 105 -1.01 -2.37 -10.94
N PRO A 106 -0.60 -2.41 -12.21
CA PRO A 106 -1.55 -2.29 -13.31
C PRO A 106 -2.42 -3.54 -13.27
N GLN A 107 -3.74 -3.37 -13.26
CA GLN A 107 -4.65 -4.48 -13.55
C GLN A 107 -4.27 -5.02 -14.94
N GLU A 108 -3.60 -6.17 -15.00
CA GLU A 108 -3.57 -6.97 -16.22
C GLU A 108 -5.02 -7.34 -16.51
N ALA A 109 -5.60 -6.62 -17.46
CA ALA A 109 -6.95 -6.84 -17.93
C ALA A 109 -7.12 -8.31 -18.28
N VAL A 110 -8.05 -8.97 -17.60
CA VAL A 110 -8.51 -10.32 -17.92
C VAL A 110 -9.12 -10.27 -19.33
N THR A 111 -8.29 -10.45 -20.36
CA THR A 111 -8.77 -10.78 -21.71
C THR A 111 -9.12 -12.25 -21.70
N ASN A 112 -10.34 -12.56 -21.27
CA ASN A 112 -10.96 -13.86 -21.54
C ASN A 112 -11.25 -13.93 -23.04
N ASP A 113 -10.30 -14.41 -23.83
CA ASP A 113 -10.58 -14.87 -25.19
C ASP A 113 -10.50 -16.39 -25.21
N ASN A 114 -11.57 -17.02 -24.72
CA ASN A 114 -11.78 -18.45 -24.85
C ASN A 114 -12.78 -18.69 -25.98
N SER A 115 -12.36 -18.33 -27.19
CA SER A 115 -13.09 -18.55 -28.44
C SER A 115 -12.24 -19.38 -29.40
N ARG A 116 -11.61 -20.45 -28.92
CA ARG A 116 -11.03 -21.45 -29.83
C ARG A 116 -12.12 -22.43 -30.24
N SER A 117 -12.88 -22.00 -31.24
CA SER A 117 -13.76 -22.83 -32.06
C SER A 117 -12.99 -24.07 -32.53
N ASN A 118 -13.60 -25.23 -32.35
CA ASN A 118 -13.22 -26.45 -33.02
C ASN A 118 -14.42 -26.98 -33.78
N ASP A 119 -15.02 -26.14 -34.63
CA ASP A 119 -16.04 -26.56 -35.60
C ASP A 119 -15.76 -25.86 -36.93
N GLY A 120 -15.30 -26.64 -37.91
CA GLY A 120 -15.10 -26.19 -39.27
C GLY A 120 -16.45 -25.90 -39.93
N VAL A 121 -16.80 -24.62 -40.00
CA VAL A 121 -17.78 -24.10 -40.97
C VAL A 121 -17.22 -22.81 -41.53
N ILE A 122 -17.16 -22.78 -42.85
CA ILE A 122 -16.73 -21.69 -43.70
C ILE A 122 -17.94 -20.79 -43.87
N ASP A 123 -17.87 -19.53 -43.45
CA ASP A 123 -18.78 -18.50 -43.95
C ASP A 123 -17.99 -17.20 -44.18
N VAL A 124 -17.90 -16.86 -45.47
CA VAL A 124 -17.35 -15.61 -45.97
C VAL A 124 -18.48 -14.59 -45.93
N GLU A 125 -18.37 -13.59 -45.06
CA GLU A 125 -19.21 -12.39 -45.19
C GLU A 125 -18.35 -11.13 -45.12
N VAL A 126 -18.15 -10.54 -46.30
CA VAL A 126 -17.55 -9.22 -46.51
C VAL A 126 -18.64 -8.18 -46.34
N SER A 127 -18.52 -7.30 -45.35
CA SER A 127 -19.31 -6.06 -45.31
C SER A 127 -18.51 -4.87 -44.76
N LYS A 128 -18.72 -3.72 -45.39
CA LYS A 128 -17.89 -2.50 -45.45
C LYS A 128 -18.00 -1.64 -44.17
N GLY A 129 -16.98 -0.80 -43.91
CA GLY A 129 -16.93 0.20 -42.80
C GLY A 129 -17.94 1.37 -42.93
N PRO A 130 -17.73 2.59 -42.35
CA PRO A 130 -16.59 3.10 -41.58
C PRO A 130 -16.94 3.96 -40.32
N SER A 131 -15.89 4.44 -39.63
CA SER A 131 -15.76 5.78 -39.01
C SER A 131 -16.17 6.06 -37.55
N THR A 132 -15.14 6.29 -36.73
CA THR A 132 -14.93 7.38 -35.74
C THR A 132 -16.11 8.08 -35.06
N SER A 133 -16.09 8.12 -33.71
CA SER A 133 -16.46 9.35 -32.98
C SER A 133 -15.90 9.41 -31.56
N LYS A 134 -15.04 10.43 -31.33
CA LYS A 134 -14.73 11.00 -30.01
C LYS A 134 -16.02 11.59 -29.42
N ARG A 135 -16.28 11.40 -28.12
CA ARG A 135 -17.23 12.24 -27.38
C ARG A 135 -16.52 12.87 -26.17
N MET A 136 -16.11 14.12 -26.37
CA MET A 136 -15.92 15.11 -25.31
C MET A 136 -17.25 15.30 -24.57
N ILE A 137 -17.21 15.38 -23.24
CA ILE A 137 -18.28 16.00 -22.46
C ILE A 137 -17.66 17.21 -21.76
N SER A 138 -17.97 18.38 -22.34
CA SER A 138 -17.81 19.70 -21.75
C SER A 138 -19.16 20.09 -21.15
N GLY A 139 -19.26 20.15 -19.83
CA GLY A 139 -20.39 20.74 -19.10
C GLY A 139 -19.87 21.91 -18.28
N ARG A 140 -20.11 23.12 -18.79
CA ARG A 140 -19.79 24.40 -18.17
C ARG A 140 -21.15 25.01 -17.85
N ASP A 141 -21.60 24.88 -16.61
CA ASP A 141 -22.85 25.49 -16.15
C ASP A 141 -22.56 26.86 -15.55
N ASN A 142 -23.39 27.82 -15.96
CA ASN A 142 -23.25 29.26 -15.78
C ASN A 142 -23.74 29.69 -14.39
N ASP A 143 -22.89 30.34 -13.61
CA ASP A 143 -23.24 30.98 -12.33
C ASP A 143 -23.57 32.49 -12.49
N ASP A 144 -23.77 32.97 -13.71
CA ASP A 144 -23.86 34.43 -13.99
C ASP A 144 -25.28 35.03 -13.83
N ASP A 145 -26.28 34.24 -13.43
CA ASP A 145 -27.69 34.71 -13.36
C ASP A 145 -28.11 35.22 -11.96
N PHE A 146 -27.25 35.10 -10.94
CA PHE A 146 -27.56 35.55 -9.57
C PHE A 146 -27.31 37.04 -9.32
N MET A 147 -26.53 37.72 -10.17
CA MET A 147 -26.11 39.13 -9.97
C MET A 147 -27.00 40.18 -10.65
N ARG A 148 -28.13 39.79 -11.26
CA ARG A 148 -29.05 40.73 -11.95
C ARG A 148 -30.32 41.08 -11.16
N ARG A 149 -30.39 40.75 -9.87
CA ARG A 149 -31.56 40.97 -9.01
C ARG A 149 -31.30 41.78 -7.72
N LEU A 150 -30.22 42.55 -7.68
CA LEU A 150 -29.98 43.62 -6.70
C LEU A 150 -29.73 44.94 -7.43
#